data_AF-A0A6P7R8I7-F1
#
_entry.id   AF-A0A6P7R8I7-F1
#
_cell.length_a   1.000
_cell.length_b   1.000
_cell.length_c   1.000
_cell.angle_alpha   90.00
_cell.angle_beta   90.00
_cell.angle_gamma   90.00
#
_symmetry.space_group_name_H-M   'P 1'
#
loop_
_entity.id
_entity.type
_entity.pdbx_description
1 polymer ?
#
loop_
_entity_poly.entity_id
_entity_poly.type
_entity_poly.pdbx_seq_one_letter_code
_entity_poly.pdbx_strand_id
1 'polypeptide(L)'
;MDRSSNKGNLAVTAVALQDHLLHDLQLGHLSVADPCKIKARKKERKSKSLKRDATAIIDTGLRKTTEGPNMEDTEKEYVLDPTPPPLTLAQKLGLLPPPPLPLSSDEWERVKQRSLLQGDSIQPCPICKEEFELHPQVLLSCSHVFHRACLQAFEKFTNKKTCPLCRKNQYQTRVIHDGARLFRVKCATRIQAYWRGYIVRKWYRNLRKIIPPSDAKLRRKFFEEKFTEISHRILCSYNTNIDELFSEIDVCLAVNRSILQQLDERCGQIITEEDWEKIQAQAAHHEIYECSICLTPLSFHGDGRQAAIGTSSQRPRETVLLSCAHLFHNACLLALEEFSLGDNVPFHVCPLCRSCYQKKIVEC
;
A
#
# COMPACT_ATOMS: atom_id res chain seq x y z
N MET A 1 -74.14 4.07 -75.27
CA MET A 1 -72.68 4.22 -75.15
C MET A 1 -72.44 4.85 -73.79
N ASP A 2 -71.99 4.07 -72.79
CA ASP A 2 -71.36 4.53 -71.52
C ASP A 2 -71.18 3.30 -70.60
N ARG A 3 -70.27 2.40 -70.97
CA ARG A 3 -69.92 1.21 -70.16
C ARG A 3 -68.41 1.08 -69.89
N SER A 4 -67.60 2.05 -70.33
CA SER A 4 -66.13 1.95 -70.32
C SER A 4 -65.48 2.63 -69.11
N SER A 5 -66.02 3.75 -68.60
CA SER A 5 -65.39 4.51 -67.52
C SER A 5 -65.45 3.79 -66.16
N ASN A 6 -66.54 3.08 -65.87
CA ASN A 6 -66.74 2.39 -64.58
C ASN A 6 -65.84 1.13 -64.42
N LYS A 7 -65.43 0.52 -65.54
CA LYS A 7 -64.56 -0.68 -65.53
C LYS A 7 -63.12 -0.37 -65.15
N GLY A 8 -62.62 0.83 -65.49
CA GLY A 8 -61.27 1.27 -65.13
C GLY A 8 -61.11 1.45 -63.62
N ASN A 9 -62.11 2.02 -62.95
CA ASN A 9 -62.11 2.17 -61.50
C ASN A 9 -62.22 0.82 -60.78
N LEU A 10 -63.05 -0.11 -61.30
CA LEU A 10 -63.18 -1.46 -60.75
C LEU A 10 -61.89 -2.29 -60.86
N ALA A 11 -61.13 -2.13 -61.95
CA ALA A 11 -59.85 -2.82 -62.12
C ALA A 11 -58.80 -2.29 -61.14
N VAL A 12 -58.70 -0.97 -60.97
CA VAL A 12 -57.76 -0.34 -60.04
C VAL A 12 -58.10 -0.68 -58.59
N THR A 13 -59.38 -0.70 -58.20
CA THR A 13 -59.79 -1.10 -56.85
C THR A 13 -59.55 -2.58 -56.58
N ALA A 14 -59.80 -3.46 -57.55
CA ALA A 14 -59.51 -4.89 -57.42
C ALA A 14 -58.01 -5.18 -57.27
N VAL A 15 -57.16 -4.53 -58.08
CA VAL A 15 -55.70 -4.64 -57.99
C VAL A 15 -55.19 -4.07 -56.66
N ALA A 16 -55.73 -2.94 -56.20
CA ALA A 16 -55.39 -2.36 -54.91
C ALA A 16 -55.69 -3.31 -53.74
N LEU A 17 -56.85 -3.99 -53.78
CA LEU A 17 -57.25 -4.96 -52.75
C LEU A 17 -56.41 -6.24 -52.81
N GLN A 18 -56.08 -6.75 -54.00
CA GLN A 18 -55.19 -7.90 -54.15
C GLN A 18 -53.78 -7.61 -53.64
N ASP A 19 -53.23 -6.44 -53.98
CA ASP A 19 -51.93 -5.97 -53.48
C ASP A 19 -51.92 -5.86 -51.96
N HIS A 20 -52.99 -5.31 -51.37
CA HIS A 20 -53.16 -5.23 -49.92
C HIS A 20 -53.21 -6.61 -49.25
N LEU A 21 -53.98 -7.56 -49.80
CA LEU A 21 -54.08 -8.92 -49.27
C LEU A 21 -52.73 -9.67 -49.35
N LEU A 22 -51.95 -9.45 -50.41
CA LEU A 22 -50.61 -10.03 -50.54
C LEU A 22 -49.61 -9.45 -49.53
N HIS A 23 -49.72 -8.14 -49.24
CA HIS A 23 -48.92 -7.46 -48.22
C HIS A 23 -49.30 -7.87 -46.79
N ASP A 24 -50.60 -7.98 -46.48
CA ASP A 24 -51.10 -8.37 -45.16
C ASP A 24 -50.78 -9.84 -44.79
N LEU A 25 -50.81 -10.74 -45.78
CA LEU A 25 -50.49 -12.16 -45.60
C LEU A 25 -48.97 -12.44 -45.65
N GLN A 26 -48.12 -11.42 -45.83
CA GLN A 26 -46.66 -11.56 -46.01
C GLN A 26 -46.27 -12.50 -47.17
N LEU A 27 -47.13 -12.69 -48.17
CA LEU A 27 -46.92 -13.59 -49.32
C LEU A 27 -46.07 -12.96 -50.43
N GLY A 28 -45.64 -11.71 -50.28
CA GLY A 28 -44.93 -10.92 -51.29
C GLY A 28 -43.55 -11.44 -51.75
N HIS A 29 -43.09 -12.59 -51.25
CA HIS A 29 -41.89 -13.27 -51.75
C HIS A 29 -42.19 -14.43 -52.71
N LEU A 30 -43.46 -14.66 -53.07
CA LEU A 30 -43.87 -15.70 -54.02
C LEU A 30 -44.59 -15.09 -55.23
N SER A 31 -43.87 -14.33 -56.05
CA SER A 31 -44.30 -14.04 -57.42
C SER A 31 -43.22 -14.43 -58.41
N VAL A 32 -43.65 -15.24 -59.37
CA VAL A 32 -42.92 -15.94 -60.42
C VAL A 32 -42.52 -14.94 -61.51
N ALA A 33 -41.32 -14.38 -61.42
CA ALA A 33 -40.60 -13.80 -62.55
C ALA A 33 -39.10 -13.74 -62.21
N ASP A 34 -38.29 -14.36 -63.06
CA ASP A 34 -36.85 -14.57 -62.86
C ASP A 34 -36.02 -13.28 -62.69
N PRO A 35 -34.89 -13.36 -61.96
CA PRO A 35 -34.10 -12.19 -61.57
C PRO A 35 -33.07 -11.82 -62.64
N CYS A 36 -33.16 -10.60 -63.18
CA CYS A 36 -32.09 -10.03 -63.99
C CYS A 36 -31.36 -8.89 -63.26
N LYS A 37 -30.22 -9.25 -62.68
CA LYS A 37 -29.00 -8.48 -62.39
C LYS A 37 -29.11 -6.94 -62.44
N ILE A 38 -28.89 -6.25 -61.32
CA ILE A 38 -28.13 -4.98 -61.27
C ILE A 38 -27.31 -4.87 -59.96
N LYS A 39 -25.99 -5.08 -60.13
CA LYS A 39 -24.84 -4.37 -59.56
C LYS A 39 -24.71 -4.22 -58.02
N ALA A 40 -23.88 -5.12 -57.48
CA ALA A 40 -23.13 -4.92 -56.24
C ALA A 40 -22.28 -3.63 -56.30
N ARG A 41 -22.60 -2.65 -55.46
CA ARG A 41 -21.71 -1.53 -55.13
C ARG A 41 -20.81 -1.95 -53.97
N LYS A 42 -19.53 -2.16 -54.26
CA LYS A 42 -18.44 -2.24 -53.27
C LYS A 42 -18.50 -1.01 -52.36
N LYS A 43 -18.69 -1.21 -51.06
CA LYS A 43 -18.49 -0.17 -50.03
C LYS A 43 -17.18 -0.49 -49.32
N GLU A 44 -16.15 0.26 -49.68
CA GLU A 44 -14.84 0.21 -49.04
C GLU A 44 -14.96 0.46 -47.54
N ARG A 45 -14.48 -0.49 -46.74
CA ARG A 45 -14.26 -0.31 -45.30
C ARG A 45 -12.97 0.49 -45.13
N LYS A 46 -13.07 1.79 -44.90
CA LYS A 46 -11.94 2.59 -44.38
C LYS A 46 -11.76 2.26 -42.90
N SER A 47 -10.78 1.42 -42.59
CA SER A 47 -10.27 1.20 -41.24
C SER A 47 -9.54 2.47 -40.75
N LYS A 48 -10.10 3.16 -39.76
CA LYS A 48 -9.37 4.20 -39.03
C LYS A 48 -8.40 3.52 -38.06
N SER A 49 -7.11 3.73 -38.30
CA SER A 49 -6.00 3.32 -37.45
C SER A 49 -6.06 3.97 -36.08
N LEU A 50 -5.86 3.16 -35.04
CA LEU A 50 -5.56 3.58 -33.67
C LEU A 50 -4.26 4.40 -33.66
N LYS A 51 -4.30 5.64 -33.17
CA LYS A 51 -3.11 6.33 -32.68
C LYS A 51 -3.13 6.31 -31.15
N ARG A 52 -2.16 5.58 -30.59
CA ARG A 52 -1.68 5.75 -29.22
C ARG A 52 -0.93 7.07 -29.20
N ASP A 53 -1.30 7.95 -28.27
CA ASP A 53 -0.38 8.89 -27.62
C ASP A 53 -0.98 9.19 -26.25
N ALA A 54 -0.40 8.56 -25.22
CA ALA A 54 -0.73 8.80 -23.83
C ALA A 54 0.26 9.81 -23.26
N THR A 55 -0.23 10.94 -22.76
CA THR A 55 0.53 11.81 -21.86
C THR A 55 -0.16 11.82 -20.49
N ALA A 56 0.58 11.37 -19.48
CA ALA A 56 0.14 11.38 -18.09
C ALA A 56 0.14 12.83 -17.59
N ILE A 57 -1.04 13.35 -17.24
CA ILE A 57 -1.20 14.66 -16.61
C ILE A 57 -1.52 14.40 -15.14
N ILE A 58 -0.63 14.90 -14.27
CA ILE A 58 -0.75 14.84 -12.82
C ILE A 58 -1.72 15.95 -12.41
N ASP A 59 -2.83 15.57 -11.78
CA ASP A 59 -3.90 16.48 -11.33
C ASP A 59 -3.47 17.26 -10.08
N THR A 60 -2.86 18.42 -10.29
CA THR A 60 -2.76 19.46 -9.26
C THR A 60 -4.12 20.17 -9.18
N GLY A 61 -4.99 19.66 -8.33
CA GLY A 61 -6.35 20.16 -8.14
C GLY A 61 -6.36 21.65 -7.80
N LEU A 62 -6.69 22.49 -8.80
CA LEU A 62 -7.39 23.78 -8.71
C LEU A 62 -7.32 24.52 -10.06
N ARG A 63 -8.30 24.37 -10.99
CA ARG A 63 -8.71 25.41 -11.98
C ARG A 63 -10.18 25.21 -12.40
N LYS A 64 -11.05 26.19 -12.11
CA LYS A 64 -11.45 27.33 -12.96
C LYS A 64 -12.37 26.89 -14.11
N THR A 65 -13.66 27.18 -13.92
CA THR A 65 -14.76 26.96 -14.87
C THR A 65 -14.42 27.62 -16.21
N THR A 66 -14.09 26.78 -17.18
CA THR A 66 -14.05 27.14 -18.59
C THR A 66 -15.29 26.48 -19.17
N GLU A 67 -16.25 27.29 -19.63
CA GLU A 67 -17.45 26.83 -20.30
C GLU A 67 -17.02 25.97 -21.50
N GLY A 68 -17.20 24.65 -21.35
CA GLY A 68 -17.00 23.70 -22.43
C GLY A 68 -18.12 23.84 -23.47
N PRO A 69 -17.85 23.42 -24.73
CA PRO A 69 -18.87 23.45 -25.77
C PRO A 69 -20.04 22.56 -25.34
N ASN A 70 -21.26 23.10 -25.48
CA ASN A 70 -22.54 22.43 -25.24
C ASN A 70 -22.46 20.92 -25.57
N MET A 71 -22.43 20.08 -24.54
CA MET A 71 -22.71 18.66 -24.69
C MET A 71 -24.20 18.50 -24.92
N GLU A 72 -24.64 18.71 -26.17
CA GLU A 72 -25.97 18.35 -26.63
C GLU A 72 -26.19 16.84 -26.45
N ASP A 73 -27.09 16.51 -25.53
CA ASP A 73 -27.87 15.27 -25.39
C ASP A 73 -27.14 13.94 -25.59
N THR A 74 -26.52 13.43 -24.53
CA THR A 74 -26.14 12.01 -24.45
C THR A 74 -27.32 11.09 -24.06
N GLU A 75 -28.49 11.64 -23.75
CA GLU A 75 -29.68 10.89 -23.28
C GLU A 75 -30.89 11.13 -24.21
N LYS A 76 -30.72 10.96 -25.52
CA LYS A 76 -31.83 11.11 -26.49
C LYS A 76 -32.83 9.97 -26.31
N GLU A 77 -34.03 10.32 -25.85
CA GLU A 77 -35.17 9.40 -25.76
C GLU A 77 -35.61 8.98 -27.17
N TYR A 78 -35.86 7.68 -27.37
CA TYR A 78 -36.26 7.13 -28.66
C TYR A 78 -37.39 6.11 -28.52
N VAL A 79 -38.21 6.01 -29.56
CA VAL A 79 -39.31 5.04 -29.66
C VAL A 79 -38.74 3.69 -30.09
N LEU A 80 -39.11 2.62 -29.40
CA LEU A 80 -38.62 1.26 -29.68
C LEU A 80 -39.44 0.52 -30.73
N ASP A 81 -40.70 0.91 -30.95
CA ASP A 81 -41.57 0.22 -31.88
C ASP A 81 -41.18 0.48 -33.34
N PRO A 82 -41.26 -0.55 -34.22
CA PRO A 82 -40.93 -0.41 -35.62
C PRO A 82 -41.88 0.60 -36.29
N THR A 83 -41.32 1.42 -37.18
CA THR A 83 -42.11 2.32 -38.02
C THR A 83 -43.13 1.51 -38.83
N PRO A 84 -44.42 1.91 -38.87
CA PRO A 84 -45.42 1.17 -39.62
C PRO A 84 -45.04 1.10 -41.10
N PRO A 85 -45.37 0.00 -41.81
CA PRO A 85 -45.12 -0.12 -43.24
C PRO A 85 -45.84 0.99 -44.02
N PRO A 86 -45.32 1.40 -45.19
CA PRO A 86 -45.95 2.43 -45.99
C PRO A 86 -47.38 2.03 -46.37
N LEU A 87 -48.29 3.01 -46.36
CA LEU A 87 -49.70 2.79 -46.68
C LEU A 87 -49.85 2.19 -48.08
N THR A 88 -50.57 1.07 -48.15
CA THR A 88 -50.94 0.40 -49.41
C THR A 88 -51.88 1.29 -50.24
N LEU A 89 -51.92 1.05 -51.55
CA LEU A 89 -52.77 1.82 -52.45
C LEU A 89 -54.26 1.69 -52.08
N ALA A 90 -54.71 0.52 -51.59
CA ALA A 90 -56.06 0.33 -51.06
C ALA A 90 -56.39 1.21 -49.84
N GLN A 91 -55.44 1.37 -48.92
CA GLN A 91 -55.59 2.25 -47.75
C GLN A 91 -55.60 3.73 -48.16
N LYS A 92 -54.79 4.12 -49.15
CA LYS A 92 -54.79 5.50 -49.69
C LYS A 92 -56.09 5.85 -50.43
N LEU A 93 -56.72 4.87 -51.07
CA LEU A 93 -58.02 5.02 -51.73
C LEU A 93 -59.21 4.92 -50.75
N GLY A 94 -58.97 4.71 -49.46
CA GLY A 94 -60.02 4.62 -48.44
C GLY A 94 -60.87 3.34 -48.52
N LEU A 95 -60.44 2.33 -49.28
CA LEU A 95 -61.12 1.03 -49.36
C LEU A 95 -60.97 0.21 -48.07
N LEU A 96 -59.89 0.47 -47.31
CA LEU A 96 -59.58 -0.18 -46.05
C LEU A 96 -59.07 0.85 -45.03
N PRO A 97 -59.36 0.66 -43.74
CA PRO A 97 -58.91 1.59 -42.71
C PRO A 97 -57.37 1.63 -42.65
N PRO A 98 -56.77 2.82 -42.54
CA PRO A 98 -55.33 2.94 -42.35
C PRO A 98 -54.91 2.39 -40.97
N PRO A 99 -53.68 1.85 -40.83
CA PRO A 99 -53.16 1.42 -39.53
C PRO A 99 -53.12 2.60 -38.55
N PRO A 100 -53.25 2.34 -37.23
CA PRO A 100 -53.21 3.38 -36.22
C PRO A 100 -51.87 4.13 -36.30
N LEU A 101 -51.95 5.45 -36.39
CA LEU A 101 -50.77 6.31 -36.50
C LEU A 101 -49.89 6.22 -35.24
N PRO A 102 -48.56 6.29 -35.38
CA PRO A 102 -47.67 6.45 -34.24
C PRO A 102 -48.02 7.74 -33.49
N LEU A 103 -47.87 7.73 -32.17
CA LEU A 103 -48.12 8.92 -31.35
C LEU A 103 -47.15 10.03 -31.76
N SER A 104 -47.64 11.27 -31.80
CA SER A 104 -46.81 12.44 -32.09
C SER A 104 -45.84 12.73 -30.95
N SER A 105 -44.79 13.53 -31.21
CA SER A 105 -43.85 13.95 -30.17
C SER A 105 -44.57 14.70 -29.02
N ASP A 106 -45.55 15.53 -29.35
CA ASP A 106 -46.32 16.31 -28.38
C ASP A 106 -47.23 15.43 -27.51
N GLU A 107 -47.81 14.37 -28.10
CA GLU A 107 -48.57 13.38 -27.35
C GLU A 107 -47.69 12.62 -26.38
N TRP A 108 -46.47 12.25 -26.78
CA TRP A 108 -45.51 11.64 -25.87
C TRP A 108 -45.08 12.56 -24.74
N GLU A 109 -44.89 13.85 -24.99
CA GLU A 109 -44.60 14.81 -23.94
C GLU A 109 -45.75 14.87 -22.93
N ARG A 110 -47.00 14.88 -23.38
CA ARG A 110 -48.17 14.81 -22.48
C ARG A 110 -48.22 13.52 -21.66
N VAL A 111 -47.86 12.38 -22.25
CA VAL A 111 -47.78 11.09 -21.53
C VAL A 111 -46.65 11.13 -20.50
N LYS A 112 -45.50 11.71 -20.84
CA LYS A 112 -44.36 11.89 -19.94
C LYS A 112 -44.71 12.80 -18.77
N GLN A 113 -45.34 13.95 -19.03
CA GLN A 113 -45.81 14.87 -17.99
C GLN A 113 -46.79 14.18 -17.03
N ARG A 114 -47.70 13.34 -17.54
CA ARG A 114 -48.61 12.56 -16.69
C ARG A 114 -47.85 11.59 -15.79
N SER A 115 -46.87 10.86 -16.32
CA SER A 115 -46.06 9.92 -15.55
C SER A 115 -45.19 10.62 -14.50
N LEU A 116 -44.66 11.81 -14.82
CA LEU A 116 -43.93 12.66 -13.86
C LEU A 116 -44.82 13.12 -12.71
N LEU A 117 -46.06 13.54 -12.99
CA LEU A 117 -47.03 13.93 -11.96
C LEU A 117 -47.43 12.76 -11.06
N GLN A 118 -47.52 11.55 -11.63
CA GLN A 118 -47.81 10.32 -10.89
C GLN A 118 -46.58 9.83 -10.09
N GLY A 119 -45.38 10.28 -10.45
CA GLY A 119 -44.14 9.88 -9.80
C GLY A 119 -43.74 8.44 -10.12
N ASP A 120 -44.15 7.90 -11.27
CA ASP A 120 -43.92 6.48 -11.59
C ASP A 120 -42.43 6.11 -11.65
N SER A 121 -41.56 7.08 -12.01
CA SER A 121 -40.10 6.88 -12.03
C SER A 121 -39.45 6.88 -10.64
N ILE A 122 -40.17 7.32 -9.60
CA ILE A 122 -39.72 7.27 -8.19
C ILE A 122 -40.12 5.94 -7.55
N GLN A 123 -41.28 5.42 -7.94
CA GLN A 123 -41.77 4.13 -7.46
C GLN A 123 -40.95 2.97 -8.05
N PRO A 124 -40.84 1.83 -7.36
CA PRO A 124 -40.16 0.65 -7.91
C PRO A 124 -40.92 0.09 -9.10
N CYS A 125 -40.24 -0.66 -9.97
CA CYS A 125 -40.86 -1.30 -11.11
C CYS A 125 -41.98 -2.26 -10.65
N PRO A 126 -43.20 -2.17 -11.19
CA PRO A 126 -44.31 -3.02 -10.75
C PRO A 126 -44.12 -4.52 -11.01
N ILE A 127 -43.18 -4.90 -11.90
CA ILE A 127 -42.92 -6.30 -12.27
C ILE A 127 -41.92 -6.96 -11.31
N CYS A 128 -40.73 -6.36 -11.13
CA CYS A 128 -39.69 -6.91 -10.25
C CYS A 128 -39.67 -6.33 -8.83
N LYS A 129 -40.40 -5.23 -8.59
CA LYS A 129 -40.44 -4.48 -7.32
C LYS A 129 -39.09 -3.86 -6.90
N GLU A 130 -38.17 -3.68 -7.84
CA GLU A 130 -36.86 -3.03 -7.61
C GLU A 130 -36.88 -1.57 -8.08
N GLU A 131 -36.00 -0.74 -7.49
CA GLU A 131 -35.78 0.62 -7.99
C GLU A 131 -35.20 0.60 -9.41
N PHE A 132 -35.47 1.65 -10.19
CA PHE A 132 -35.00 1.70 -11.56
C PHE A 132 -33.47 1.88 -11.70
N GLU A 133 -32.83 2.52 -10.72
CA GLU A 133 -31.39 2.78 -10.70
C GLU A 133 -30.83 3.26 -12.05
N LEU A 134 -29.78 2.63 -12.57
CA LEU A 134 -29.17 2.92 -13.87
C LEU A 134 -29.73 2.07 -15.02
N HIS A 135 -30.71 1.21 -14.74
CA HIS A 135 -31.27 0.30 -15.73
C HIS A 135 -32.14 1.07 -16.74
N PRO A 136 -32.15 0.64 -18.03
CA PRO A 136 -32.96 1.29 -19.06
C PRO A 136 -34.45 1.17 -18.74
N GLN A 137 -35.13 2.31 -18.70
CA GLN A 137 -36.56 2.41 -18.43
C GLN A 137 -37.34 2.62 -19.72
N VAL A 138 -38.59 2.14 -19.72
CA VAL A 138 -39.52 2.30 -20.83
C VAL A 138 -40.83 2.88 -20.31
N LEU A 139 -41.31 3.92 -20.99
CA LEU A 139 -42.62 4.50 -20.82
C LEU A 139 -43.55 3.98 -21.90
N LEU A 140 -44.73 3.52 -21.47
CA LEU A 140 -45.78 3.07 -22.38
C LEU A 140 -46.70 4.23 -22.76
N SER A 141 -47.39 4.12 -23.90
CA SER A 141 -48.45 5.05 -24.30
C SER A 141 -49.62 5.15 -23.30
N CYS A 142 -49.74 4.21 -22.38
CA CYS A 142 -50.68 4.24 -21.26
C CYS A 142 -50.11 4.88 -19.98
N SER A 143 -49.03 5.67 -20.08
CA SER A 143 -48.32 6.37 -19.01
C SER A 143 -47.65 5.51 -17.92
N HIS A 144 -47.55 4.19 -18.10
CA HIS A 144 -46.88 3.32 -17.12
C HIS A 144 -45.40 3.11 -17.45
N VAL A 145 -44.56 3.01 -16.41
CA VAL A 145 -43.10 2.87 -16.51
C VAL A 145 -42.64 1.49 -16.02
N PHE A 146 -41.73 0.86 -16.75
CA PHE A 146 -41.12 -0.43 -16.40
C PHE A 146 -39.64 -0.47 -16.79
N HIS A 147 -38.89 -1.45 -16.26
CA HIS A 147 -37.57 -1.77 -16.84
C HIS A 147 -37.76 -2.37 -18.22
N ARG A 148 -36.89 -2.01 -19.16
CA ARG A 148 -36.90 -2.61 -20.51
C ARG A 148 -36.85 -4.13 -20.47
N ALA A 149 -35.98 -4.68 -19.62
CA ALA A 149 -35.82 -6.13 -19.49
C ALA A 149 -37.09 -6.80 -18.92
N CYS A 150 -37.70 -6.21 -17.89
CA CYS A 150 -38.92 -6.75 -17.28
C CYS A 150 -40.10 -6.72 -18.24
N LEU A 151 -40.27 -5.63 -19.01
CA LEU A 151 -41.31 -5.55 -20.03
C LEU A 151 -41.09 -6.58 -21.14
N GLN A 152 -39.86 -6.70 -21.64
CA GLN A 152 -39.52 -7.70 -22.67
C GLN A 152 -39.74 -9.13 -22.19
N ALA A 153 -39.43 -9.44 -20.93
CA ALA A 153 -39.71 -10.75 -20.34
C ALA A 153 -41.22 -11.01 -20.24
N PHE A 154 -42.01 -10.01 -19.85
CA PHE A 154 -43.45 -10.11 -19.79
C PHE A 154 -44.10 -10.32 -21.17
N GLU A 155 -43.66 -9.58 -22.19
CA GLU A 155 -44.11 -9.75 -23.58
C GLU A 155 -43.79 -11.16 -24.11
N LYS A 156 -42.58 -11.68 -23.82
CA LYS A 156 -42.19 -13.05 -24.19
C LYS A 156 -43.02 -14.11 -23.49
N PHE A 157 -43.37 -13.90 -22.22
CA PHE A 157 -44.18 -14.86 -21.46
C PHE A 157 -45.63 -14.89 -21.92
N THR A 158 -46.22 -13.72 -22.18
CA THR A 158 -47.64 -13.60 -22.57
C THR A 158 -47.87 -13.75 -24.07
N ASN A 159 -46.81 -13.66 -24.89
CA ASN A 159 -46.85 -13.59 -26.36
C ASN A 159 -47.80 -12.49 -26.89
N LYS A 160 -48.11 -11.48 -26.06
CA LYS A 160 -49.03 -10.40 -26.39
C LYS A 160 -48.48 -9.07 -25.84
N LYS A 161 -48.53 -8.01 -26.65
CA LYS A 161 -48.21 -6.65 -26.20
C LYS A 161 -49.36 -6.05 -25.38
N THR A 162 -49.45 -6.42 -24.11
CA THR A 162 -50.45 -5.91 -23.16
C THR A 162 -49.78 -5.25 -21.95
N CYS A 163 -50.30 -4.12 -21.49
CA CYS A 163 -49.72 -3.45 -20.32
C CYS A 163 -49.98 -4.29 -19.06
N PRO A 164 -48.97 -4.60 -18.22
CA PRO A 164 -49.17 -5.34 -16.98
C PRO A 164 -50.13 -4.69 -15.98
N LEU A 165 -50.21 -3.35 -15.99
CA LEU A 165 -51.04 -2.59 -15.04
C LEU A 165 -52.47 -2.38 -15.55
N CYS A 166 -52.64 -1.79 -16.74
CA CYS A 166 -53.96 -1.41 -17.25
C CYS A 166 -54.51 -2.33 -18.34
N ARG A 167 -53.78 -3.40 -18.72
CA ARG A 167 -54.19 -4.38 -19.75
C ARG A 167 -54.51 -3.77 -21.11
N LYS A 168 -54.09 -2.52 -21.38
CA LYS A 168 -54.24 -1.89 -22.69
C LYS A 168 -53.39 -2.66 -23.72
N ASN A 169 -54.03 -3.06 -24.82
CA ASN A 169 -53.40 -3.76 -25.93
C ASN A 169 -52.71 -2.76 -26.87
N GLN A 170 -51.69 -3.22 -27.60
CA GLN A 170 -51.04 -2.48 -28.69
C GLN A 170 -50.56 -1.08 -28.25
N TYR A 171 -49.84 -1.02 -27.13
CA TYR A 171 -49.19 0.20 -26.68
C TYR A 171 -47.92 0.48 -27.49
N GLN A 172 -47.51 1.75 -27.48
CA GLN A 172 -46.20 2.16 -27.99
C GLN A 172 -45.23 2.33 -26.82
N THR A 173 -43.94 2.17 -27.08
CA THR A 173 -42.86 2.13 -26.11
C THR A 173 -41.81 3.20 -26.42
N ARG A 174 -41.48 4.03 -25.42
CA ARG A 174 -40.42 5.04 -25.49
C ARG A 174 -39.40 4.78 -24.38
N VAL A 175 -38.11 4.77 -24.70
CA VAL A 175 -37.05 4.68 -23.69
C VAL A 175 -36.91 6.01 -22.97
N ILE A 176 -36.86 5.96 -21.64
CA ILE A 176 -36.72 7.12 -20.75
C ILE A 176 -35.55 6.92 -19.79
N HIS A 177 -34.94 8.02 -19.35
CA HIS A 177 -33.81 8.04 -18.41
C HIS A 177 -34.11 8.76 -17.08
N ASP A 178 -35.37 9.11 -16.82
CA ASP A 178 -35.79 9.87 -15.63
C ASP A 178 -35.41 9.19 -14.31
N GLY A 179 -35.64 7.88 -14.14
CA GLY A 179 -35.23 7.18 -12.92
C GLY A 179 -33.70 7.10 -12.75
N ALA A 180 -32.94 7.07 -13.86
CA ALA A 180 -31.47 7.12 -13.79
C ALA A 180 -30.97 8.50 -13.35
N ARG A 181 -31.60 9.57 -13.84
CA ARG A 181 -31.36 10.94 -13.36
C ARG A 181 -31.67 11.07 -11.87
N LEU A 182 -32.82 10.58 -11.42
CA LEU A 182 -33.20 10.59 -10.00
C LEU A 182 -32.23 9.79 -9.14
N PHE A 183 -31.81 8.61 -9.60
CA PHE A 183 -30.83 7.78 -8.89
C PHE A 183 -29.47 8.48 -8.76
N ARG A 184 -28.98 9.13 -9.83
CA ARG A 184 -27.74 9.93 -9.77
C ARG A 184 -27.85 11.06 -8.74
N VAL A 185 -28.99 11.74 -8.67
CA VAL A 185 -29.24 12.77 -7.64
C VAL A 185 -29.26 12.16 -6.23
N LYS A 186 -29.92 11.02 -6.02
CA LYS A 186 -29.89 10.29 -4.73
C LYS A 186 -28.46 9.94 -4.33
N CYS A 187 -27.67 9.39 -5.25
CA CYS A 187 -26.26 9.04 -5.03
C CYS A 187 -25.42 10.27 -4.68
N ALA A 188 -25.56 11.36 -5.43
CA ALA A 188 -24.87 12.61 -5.16
C ALA A 188 -25.20 13.13 -3.76
N THR A 189 -26.48 13.18 -3.39
CA THR A 189 -26.92 13.59 -2.05
C THR A 189 -26.31 12.72 -0.95
N ARG A 190 -26.26 11.39 -1.15
CA ARG A 190 -25.61 10.47 -0.19
C ARG A 190 -24.14 10.80 -0.03
N ILE A 191 -23.38 10.88 -1.12
CA ILE A 191 -21.95 11.18 -1.10
C ILE A 191 -21.70 12.51 -0.40
N GLN A 192 -22.46 13.55 -0.76
CA GLN A 192 -22.31 14.86 -0.16
C GLN A 192 -22.66 14.85 1.35
N ALA A 193 -23.69 14.11 1.77
CA ALA A 193 -24.04 13.97 3.19
C ALA A 193 -22.92 13.26 3.98
N TYR A 194 -22.34 12.20 3.42
CA TYR A 194 -21.19 11.51 4.02
C TYR A 194 -19.98 12.44 4.16
N TRP A 195 -19.68 13.22 3.11
CA TRP A 195 -18.58 14.18 3.11
C TRP A 195 -18.78 15.31 4.12
N ARG A 196 -19.96 15.94 4.12
CA ARG A 196 -20.33 16.96 5.12
C ARG A 196 -20.20 16.41 6.55
N GLY A 197 -20.69 15.19 6.78
CA GLY A 197 -20.54 14.51 8.06
C GLY A 197 -19.07 14.20 8.42
N TYR A 198 -18.24 13.81 7.45
CA TYR A 198 -16.82 13.56 7.66
C TYR A 198 -16.08 14.83 8.09
N ILE A 199 -16.32 15.96 7.42
CA ILE A 199 -15.72 17.26 7.77
C ILE A 199 -16.05 17.62 9.21
N VAL A 200 -17.34 17.58 9.58
CA VAL A 200 -17.79 17.92 10.94
C VAL A 200 -17.18 16.99 11.98
N ARG A 201 -17.14 15.67 11.73
CA ARG A 201 -16.50 14.71 12.64
C ARG A 201 -15.00 14.94 12.78
N LYS A 202 -14.29 15.25 11.69
CA LYS A 202 -12.85 15.56 11.71
C LYS A 202 -12.58 16.81 12.53
N TRP A 203 -13.35 17.88 12.31
CA TRP A 203 -13.28 19.11 13.08
C TRP A 203 -13.58 18.88 14.57
N TYR A 204 -14.67 18.17 14.87
CA TYR A 204 -15.10 17.89 16.24
C TYR A 204 -14.10 16.99 17.00
N ARG A 205 -13.46 16.02 16.33
CA ARG A 205 -12.35 15.24 16.93
C ARG A 205 -11.18 16.15 17.32
N ASN A 206 -10.81 17.11 16.48
CA ASN A 206 -9.74 18.06 16.80
C ASN A 206 -10.14 18.97 17.96
N LEU A 207 -11.38 19.48 17.97
CA LEU A 207 -11.88 20.26 19.10
C LEU A 207 -11.86 19.48 20.42
N ARG A 208 -12.25 18.19 20.40
CA ARG A 208 -12.23 17.34 21.60
C ARG A 208 -10.83 17.16 22.18
N LYS A 209 -9.76 17.34 21.39
CA LYS A 209 -8.37 17.31 21.88
C LYS A 209 -7.94 18.61 22.55
N ILE A 210 -8.63 19.72 22.28
CA ILE A 210 -8.25 21.07 22.74
C ILE A 210 -9.14 21.53 23.88
N ILE A 211 -10.46 21.32 23.76
CA ILE A 211 -11.45 21.84 24.68
C ILE A 211 -11.82 20.76 25.71
N PRO A 212 -11.69 21.03 27.03
CA PRO A 212 -12.07 20.09 28.06
C PRO A 212 -13.59 19.88 28.08
N PRO A 213 -14.09 18.63 28.18
CA PRO A 213 -15.50 18.33 28.34
C PRO A 213 -16.10 18.93 29.62
N SER A 214 -17.39 19.26 29.60
CA SER A 214 -18.11 19.77 30.78
C SER A 214 -18.34 18.67 31.83
N ASP A 215 -18.66 17.44 31.38
CA ASP A 215 -18.92 16.31 32.26
C ASP A 215 -17.69 15.92 33.09
N ALA A 216 -17.86 15.80 34.41
CA ALA A 216 -16.75 15.53 35.34
C ALA A 216 -15.97 14.24 35.01
N LYS A 217 -16.65 13.16 34.61
CA LYS A 217 -16.00 11.88 34.26
C LYS A 217 -15.18 11.97 32.98
N LEU A 218 -15.71 12.63 31.95
CA LEU A 218 -15.02 12.81 30.67
C LEU A 218 -13.87 13.81 30.81
N ARG A 219 -14.04 14.84 31.64
CA ARG A 219 -13.01 15.81 31.97
C ARG A 219 -11.81 15.15 32.67
N ARG A 220 -12.05 14.22 33.61
CA ARG A 220 -10.96 13.44 34.24
C ARG A 220 -10.14 12.67 33.20
N LYS A 221 -10.81 11.93 32.31
CA LYS A 221 -10.14 11.18 31.22
C LYS A 221 -9.37 12.09 30.27
N PHE A 222 -9.94 13.23 29.90
CA PHE A 222 -9.29 14.22 29.04
C PHE A 222 -7.97 14.71 29.66
N PHE A 223 -7.99 15.08 30.94
CA PHE A 223 -6.78 15.53 31.62
C PHE A 223 -5.78 14.39 31.81
N GLU A 224 -6.22 13.17 32.12
CA GLU A 224 -5.35 11.98 32.22
C GLU A 224 -4.59 11.71 30.91
N GLU A 225 -5.28 11.73 29.76
CA GLU A 225 -4.65 11.62 28.44
C GLU A 225 -3.67 12.77 28.16
N LYS A 226 -4.02 14.01 28.59
CA LYS A 226 -3.11 15.16 28.43
C LYS A 226 -1.88 15.08 29.33
N PHE A 227 -2.02 14.61 30.56
CA PHE A 227 -0.91 14.40 31.48
C PHE A 227 0.03 13.31 30.95
N THR A 228 -0.50 12.20 30.46
CA THR A 228 0.32 11.14 29.86
C THR A 228 1.05 11.62 28.61
N GLU A 229 0.42 12.43 27.75
CA GLU A 229 1.10 13.07 26.60
C GLU A 229 2.26 13.98 27.05
N ILE A 230 2.06 14.80 28.07
CA ILE A 230 3.09 15.68 28.62
C ILE A 230 4.22 14.86 29.26
N SER A 231 3.89 13.88 30.09
CA SER A 231 4.86 12.97 30.72
C SER A 231 5.69 12.25 29.66
N HIS A 232 5.06 11.73 28.61
CA HIS A 232 5.79 11.07 27.52
C HIS A 232 6.70 12.05 26.77
N ARG A 233 6.25 13.28 26.49
CA ARG A 233 7.11 14.32 25.88
C ARG A 233 8.30 14.68 26.77
N ILE A 234 8.09 14.78 28.08
CA ILE A 234 9.15 15.03 29.05
C ILE A 234 10.14 13.86 29.05
N LEU A 235 9.66 12.62 29.16
CA LEU A 235 10.49 11.42 29.10
C LEU A 235 11.31 11.33 27.79
N CYS A 236 10.69 11.66 26.65
CA CYS A 236 11.40 11.70 25.37
C CYS A 236 12.42 12.85 25.26
N SER A 237 12.25 13.93 26.03
CA SER A 237 13.19 15.05 26.08
C SER A 237 14.39 14.77 26.99
N TYR A 238 14.26 13.84 27.93
CA TYR A 238 15.39 13.38 28.72
C TYR A 238 16.29 12.49 27.84
N ASN A 239 17.54 12.92 27.68
CA ASN A 239 18.54 12.13 26.98
C ASN A 239 19.04 11.00 27.91
N THR A 240 18.37 9.85 27.87
CA THR A 240 18.84 8.62 28.51
C THR A 240 19.74 7.85 27.54
N ASN A 241 20.72 8.50 26.92
CA ASN A 241 21.68 7.81 26.05
C ASN A 241 22.72 7.08 26.90
N ILE A 242 22.23 6.09 27.64
CA ILE A 242 23.03 5.22 28.50
C ILE A 242 24.06 4.47 27.65
N ASP A 243 23.71 4.18 26.40
CA ASP A 243 24.61 3.54 25.42
C ASP A 243 25.82 4.41 25.08
N GLU A 244 25.66 5.74 25.00
CA GLU A 244 26.77 6.67 24.80
C GLU A 244 27.70 6.67 26.01
N LEU A 245 27.15 6.73 27.23
CA LEU A 245 27.93 6.60 28.46
C LEU A 245 28.69 5.26 28.53
N PHE A 246 28.04 4.14 28.20
CA PHE A 246 28.72 2.84 28.18
C PHE A 246 29.79 2.77 27.10
N SER A 247 29.55 3.39 25.94
CA SER A 247 30.56 3.47 24.88
C SER A 247 31.78 4.30 25.31
N GLU A 248 31.59 5.40 26.06
CA GLU A 248 32.68 6.19 26.62
C GLU A 248 33.49 5.39 27.64
N ILE A 249 32.82 4.61 28.50
CA ILE A 249 33.46 3.72 29.46
C ILE A 249 34.27 2.64 28.74
N ASP A 250 33.71 2.00 27.72
CA ASP A 250 34.39 0.97 26.93
C ASP A 250 35.61 1.51 26.19
N VAL A 251 35.51 2.73 25.64
CA VAL A 251 36.64 3.44 25.02
C VAL A 251 37.73 3.70 26.06
N CYS A 252 37.38 4.21 27.25
CA CYS A 252 38.35 4.41 28.34
C CYS A 252 39.04 3.10 28.75
N LEU A 253 38.27 2.01 28.87
CA LEU A 253 38.82 0.70 29.23
C LEU A 253 39.73 0.14 28.13
N ALA A 254 39.38 0.32 26.85
CA ALA A 254 40.21 -0.10 25.72
C ALA A 254 41.54 0.66 25.70
N VAL A 255 41.52 1.97 25.94
CA VAL A 255 42.74 2.79 26.05
C VAL A 255 43.62 2.30 27.20
N ASN A 256 43.05 2.08 28.39
CA ASN A 256 43.80 1.59 29.55
C ASN A 256 44.43 0.21 29.27
N ARG A 257 43.68 -0.71 28.64
CA ARG A 257 44.21 -2.02 28.24
C ARG A 257 45.34 -1.92 27.22
N SER A 258 45.22 -1.01 26.25
CA SER A 258 46.27 -0.76 25.25
C SER A 258 47.55 -0.22 25.89
N ILE A 259 47.44 0.70 26.84
CA ILE A 259 48.61 1.21 27.59
C ILE A 259 49.28 0.08 28.38
N LEU A 260 48.50 -0.78 29.03
CA LEU A 260 49.04 -1.95 29.74
C LEU A 260 49.74 -2.93 28.79
N GLN A 261 49.17 -3.18 27.60
CA GLN A 261 49.81 -4.02 26.57
C GLN A 261 51.10 -3.39 26.02
N GLN A 262 51.14 -2.07 25.83
CA GLN A 262 52.37 -1.39 25.40
C GLN A 262 53.48 -1.46 26.45
N LEU A 263 53.11 -1.39 27.73
CA LEU A 263 54.05 -1.63 28.82
C LEU A 263 54.52 -3.09 28.85
N ASP A 264 53.62 -4.04 28.54
CA ASP A 264 53.93 -5.46 28.42
C ASP A 264 54.93 -5.75 27.31
N GLU A 265 54.69 -5.24 26.10
CA GLU A 265 55.63 -5.37 24.98
C GLU A 265 57.00 -4.76 25.29
N ARG A 266 57.03 -3.62 25.99
CA ARG A 266 58.29 -2.93 26.32
C ARG A 266 59.11 -3.63 27.41
N CYS A 267 58.46 -4.34 28.33
CA CYS A 267 59.11 -5.08 29.42
C CYS A 267 59.39 -6.55 29.05
N GLY A 268 58.66 -7.11 28.08
CA GLY A 268 58.77 -8.50 27.62
C GLY A 268 59.81 -8.75 26.53
N GLN A 269 60.57 -7.75 26.10
CA GLN A 269 61.60 -7.91 25.07
C GLN A 269 62.60 -9.01 25.46
N ILE A 270 62.67 -10.09 24.68
CA ILE A 270 63.53 -11.27 24.93
C ILE A 270 64.99 -10.81 24.98
N ILE A 271 65.65 -11.02 26.13
CA ILE A 271 67.06 -10.69 26.31
C ILE A 271 67.90 -11.76 25.60
N THR A 272 68.82 -11.33 24.73
CA THR A 272 69.72 -12.24 24.01
C THR A 272 70.80 -12.79 24.93
N GLU A 273 71.38 -13.95 24.59
CA GLU A 273 72.48 -14.55 25.40
C GLU A 273 73.68 -13.60 25.56
N GLU A 274 74.02 -12.83 24.52
CA GLU A 274 75.09 -11.82 24.56
C GLU A 274 74.82 -10.69 25.58
N ASP A 275 73.54 -10.35 25.76
CA ASP A 275 73.14 -9.34 26.74
C ASP A 275 73.16 -9.92 28.16
N TRP A 276 72.83 -11.20 28.34
CA TRP A 276 73.00 -11.89 29.62
C TRP A 276 74.46 -11.95 30.07
N GLU A 277 75.40 -12.16 29.16
CA GLU A 277 76.84 -12.12 29.47
C GLU A 277 77.29 -10.72 29.95
N LYS A 278 76.81 -9.64 29.30
CA LYS A 278 77.07 -8.26 29.75
C LYS A 278 76.46 -7.99 31.12
N ILE A 279 75.24 -8.46 31.36
CA ILE A 279 74.54 -8.30 32.65
C ILE A 279 75.26 -9.08 33.75
N GLN A 280 75.79 -10.27 33.45
CA GLN A 280 76.57 -11.07 34.39
C GLN A 280 77.91 -10.38 34.73
N ALA A 281 78.60 -9.82 33.74
CA ALA A 281 79.80 -9.02 33.98
C ALA A 281 79.50 -7.78 34.83
N GLN A 282 78.38 -7.09 34.58
CA GLN A 282 77.95 -5.94 35.38
C GLN A 282 77.62 -6.33 36.83
N ALA A 283 76.94 -7.46 37.04
CA ALA A 283 76.63 -7.96 38.37
C ALA A 283 77.89 -8.33 39.17
N ALA A 284 78.92 -8.87 38.51
CA ALA A 284 80.21 -9.16 39.13
C ALA A 284 80.93 -7.89 39.62
N HIS A 285 80.77 -6.76 38.92
CA HIS A 285 81.35 -5.47 39.33
C HIS A 285 80.62 -4.82 40.51
N HIS A 286 79.37 -5.17 40.78
CA HIS A 286 78.56 -4.53 41.82
C HIS A 286 78.79 -5.10 43.24
N GLU A 287 79.68 -6.09 43.41
CA GLU A 287 80.10 -6.64 44.71
C GLU A 287 78.92 -7.07 45.62
N ILE A 288 77.84 -7.61 45.04
CA ILE A 288 76.67 -8.08 45.81
C ILE A 288 76.91 -9.51 46.28
N TYR A 289 77.33 -9.67 47.53
CA TYR A 289 77.62 -10.99 48.13
C TYR A 289 76.47 -11.59 48.93
N GLU A 290 75.40 -10.84 49.17
CA GLU A 290 74.27 -11.25 50.01
C GLU A 290 72.93 -11.08 49.29
N CYS A 291 72.04 -12.04 49.48
CA CYS A 291 70.67 -11.98 48.97
C CYS A 291 69.87 -10.96 49.80
N SER A 292 69.44 -9.85 49.21
CA SER A 292 68.74 -8.78 49.96
C SER A 292 67.34 -9.17 50.47
N ILE A 293 66.80 -10.32 50.06
CA ILE A 293 65.50 -10.84 50.54
C ILE A 293 65.65 -11.55 51.88
N CYS A 294 66.71 -12.36 52.04
CA CYS A 294 66.91 -13.21 53.22
C CYS A 294 68.20 -12.90 54.00
N LEU A 295 68.98 -11.92 53.54
CA LEU A 295 70.23 -11.44 54.15
C LEU A 295 71.28 -12.54 54.35
N THR A 296 71.32 -13.54 53.45
CA THR A 296 72.29 -14.65 53.50
C THR A 296 73.19 -14.66 52.26
N PRO A 297 74.43 -15.18 52.36
CA PRO A 297 75.41 -15.08 51.27
C PRO A 297 75.00 -15.85 50.01
N LEU A 298 75.37 -15.31 48.85
CA LEU A 298 75.17 -15.88 47.52
C LEU A 298 76.40 -16.68 47.10
N SER A 299 76.21 -17.86 46.50
CA SER A 299 77.31 -18.78 46.13
C SER A 299 78.04 -18.43 44.82
N PHE A 300 77.94 -17.18 44.35
CA PHE A 300 78.38 -16.73 43.02
C PHE A 300 79.91 -16.74 42.79
N HIS A 301 80.72 -17.15 43.77
CA HIS A 301 82.17 -17.31 43.61
C HIS A 301 82.65 -18.65 44.15
N GLY A 302 83.15 -19.47 43.23
CA GLY A 302 83.93 -20.67 43.49
C GLY A 302 85.34 -20.34 43.98
N ASP A 303 85.45 -19.64 45.10
CA ASP A 303 86.72 -19.51 45.80
C ASP A 303 86.59 -20.10 47.21
N GLY A 304 87.16 -21.29 47.35
CA GLY A 304 87.18 -22.03 48.60
C GLY A 304 87.98 -21.30 49.66
N ARG A 305 87.33 -20.46 50.46
CA ARG A 305 87.82 -20.07 51.78
C ARG A 305 86.75 -20.21 52.84
N GLN A 306 87.03 -21.16 53.71
CA GLN A 306 86.32 -21.55 54.92
C GLN A 306 85.89 -20.35 55.77
N ALA A 307 84.60 -20.31 56.12
CA ALA A 307 84.14 -19.86 57.43
C ALA A 307 83.17 -20.93 57.98
N ALA A 308 83.79 -21.97 58.52
CA ALA A 308 83.50 -22.65 59.79
C ALA A 308 82.04 -22.72 60.33
N ILE A 309 81.56 -23.97 60.38
CA ILE A 309 80.88 -24.62 61.52
C ILE A 309 79.42 -24.21 61.79
N GLY A 310 78.51 -25.02 61.24
CA GLY A 310 77.11 -25.09 61.64
C GLY A 310 76.38 -26.20 60.88
N THR A 311 76.23 -27.36 61.50
CA THR A 311 75.54 -28.57 61.02
C THR A 311 74.21 -28.29 60.32
N SER A 312 74.15 -28.52 59.01
CA SER A 312 73.01 -29.12 58.30
C SER A 312 73.42 -29.33 56.85
N SER A 313 72.99 -30.43 56.26
CA SER A 313 73.13 -30.77 54.85
C SER A 313 72.45 -29.72 53.97
N GLN A 314 73.11 -28.58 53.75
CA GLN A 314 72.60 -27.52 52.89
C GLN A 314 73.09 -27.75 51.47
N ARG A 315 72.18 -28.19 50.60
CA ARG A 315 72.38 -28.12 49.16
C ARG A 315 72.73 -26.68 48.78
N PRO A 316 73.63 -26.45 47.80
CA PRO A 316 73.89 -25.11 47.30
C PRO A 316 72.54 -24.48 46.88
N ARG A 317 72.22 -23.32 47.45
CA ARG A 317 71.01 -22.58 47.06
C ARG A 317 71.28 -21.97 45.70
N GLU A 318 70.52 -22.39 44.70
CA GLU A 318 70.61 -21.85 43.34
C GLU A 318 70.49 -20.31 43.37
N THR A 319 71.42 -19.64 42.68
CA THR A 319 71.42 -18.18 42.53
C THR A 319 70.78 -17.80 41.20
N VAL A 320 69.99 -16.74 41.22
CA VAL A 320 69.28 -16.23 40.06
C VAL A 320 69.75 -14.81 39.79
N LEU A 321 70.12 -14.57 38.54
CA LEU A 321 70.46 -13.27 38.01
C LEU A 321 69.25 -12.67 37.32
N LEU A 322 68.92 -11.44 37.68
CA LEU A 322 67.86 -10.66 37.05
C LEU A 322 68.42 -9.80 35.92
N SER A 323 67.58 -9.46 34.94
CA SER A 323 67.93 -8.57 33.83
C SER A 323 68.42 -7.18 34.26
N CYS A 324 68.11 -6.78 35.49
CA CYS A 324 68.58 -5.55 36.12
C CYS A 324 69.92 -5.70 36.86
N ALA A 325 70.70 -6.75 36.58
CA ALA A 325 72.01 -7.06 37.17
C ALA A 325 72.01 -7.28 38.70
N HIS A 326 70.86 -7.67 39.27
CA HIS A 326 70.73 -8.01 40.69
C HIS A 326 70.67 -9.53 40.89
N LEU A 327 71.24 -10.01 42.00
CA LEU A 327 71.36 -11.44 42.33
C LEU A 327 70.54 -11.79 43.57
N PHE A 328 69.81 -12.91 43.51
CA PHE A 328 69.02 -13.45 44.64
C PHE A 328 69.11 -14.97 44.70
N HIS A 329 68.71 -15.59 45.82
CA HIS A 329 68.44 -17.03 45.83
C HIS A 329 67.14 -17.33 45.08
N ASN A 330 67.14 -18.39 44.26
CA ASN A 330 65.98 -18.83 43.48
C ASN A 330 64.73 -18.98 44.36
N ALA A 331 64.87 -19.69 45.49
CA ALA A 331 63.78 -19.92 46.43
C ALA A 331 63.24 -18.63 47.06
N CYS A 332 64.10 -17.64 47.33
CA CYS A 332 63.69 -16.36 47.92
C CYS A 332 62.95 -15.49 46.90
N LEU A 333 63.41 -15.49 45.65
CA LEU A 333 62.75 -14.78 44.56
C LEU A 333 61.38 -15.40 44.25
N LEU A 334 61.31 -16.74 44.12
CA LEU A 334 60.06 -17.47 43.88
C LEU A 334 59.01 -17.22 44.97
N ALA A 335 59.41 -17.22 46.24
CA ALA A 335 58.50 -16.89 47.34
C ALA A 335 57.94 -15.47 47.21
N LEU A 336 58.78 -14.50 46.83
CA LEU A 336 58.35 -13.10 46.61
C LEU A 336 57.39 -12.97 45.42
N GLU A 337 57.64 -13.71 44.34
CA GLU A 337 56.76 -13.78 43.17
C GLU A 337 55.39 -14.37 43.54
N GLU A 338 55.34 -15.41 44.37
CA GLU A 338 54.11 -16.05 44.85
C GLU A 338 53.26 -15.12 45.74
N PHE A 339 53.89 -14.25 46.54
CA PHE A 339 53.15 -13.22 47.29
C PHE A 339 52.61 -12.10 46.40
N SER A 340 53.11 -11.96 45.17
CA SER A 340 52.74 -10.89 44.24
C SER A 340 51.56 -11.24 43.33
N LEU A 341 50.81 -12.30 43.63
CA LEU A 341 49.65 -12.80 42.87
C LEU A 341 48.46 -11.82 42.90
N GLY A 342 48.55 -10.76 42.11
CA GLY A 342 47.40 -10.12 41.48
C GLY A 342 47.29 -10.66 40.06
N ASP A 343 46.31 -11.52 39.81
CA ASP A 343 46.05 -12.16 38.52
C ASP A 343 46.18 -11.17 37.35
N ASN A 344 46.99 -11.55 36.36
CA ASN A 344 47.14 -10.95 35.01
C ASN A 344 48.27 -9.93 34.77
N VAL A 345 49.30 -9.82 35.62
CA VAL A 345 50.52 -9.09 35.24
C VAL A 345 51.68 -10.08 35.05
N PRO A 346 52.21 -10.27 33.82
CA PRO A 346 53.27 -11.23 33.56
C PRO A 346 54.68 -10.74 33.99
N PHE A 347 54.78 -9.63 34.73
CA PHE A 347 56.05 -9.04 35.16
C PHE A 347 56.21 -8.99 36.66
N HIS A 348 57.25 -9.64 37.13
CA HIS A 348 57.76 -9.45 38.47
C HIS A 348 58.71 -8.25 38.51
N VAL A 349 58.63 -7.46 39.58
CA VAL A 349 59.46 -6.27 39.80
C VAL A 349 60.58 -6.57 40.77
N CYS A 350 61.79 -6.09 40.47
CA CYS A 350 62.96 -6.37 41.28
C CYS A 350 62.83 -5.66 42.64
N PRO A 351 63.07 -6.34 43.77
CA PRO A 351 62.90 -5.74 45.09
C PRO A 351 63.87 -4.56 45.34
N LEU A 352 65.00 -4.50 44.63
CA LEU A 352 66.00 -3.44 44.80
C LEU A 352 65.74 -2.20 43.93
N CYS A 353 65.51 -2.41 42.64
CA CYS A 353 65.39 -1.30 41.68
C CYS A 353 63.98 -1.11 41.10
N ARG A 354 63.03 -1.97 41.47
CA ARG A 354 61.62 -1.97 41.02
C ARG A 354 61.42 -2.03 39.51
N SER A 355 62.46 -2.32 38.73
CA SER A 355 62.33 -2.58 37.30
C SER A 355 61.73 -3.97 37.07
N CYS A 356 60.98 -4.11 35.98
CA CYS A 356 60.53 -5.42 35.50
C CYS A 356 61.75 -6.24 35.12
N TYR A 357 61.76 -7.52 35.49
CA TYR A 357 62.90 -8.38 35.22
C TYR A 357 62.54 -9.67 34.49
N GLN A 358 63.49 -10.13 33.68
CA GLN A 358 63.61 -11.53 33.31
C GLN A 358 64.65 -12.18 34.23
N LYS A 359 64.57 -13.49 34.43
CA LYS A 359 65.44 -14.22 35.34
C LYS A 359 66.19 -15.35 34.62
N LYS A 360 67.48 -15.48 34.92
CA LYS A 360 68.34 -16.57 34.45
C LYS A 360 68.95 -17.25 35.68
N ILE A 361 68.78 -18.56 35.77
CA ILE A 361 69.45 -19.35 36.83
C ILE A 361 70.93 -19.40 36.45
N VAL A 362 71.78 -18.96 37.38
CA VAL A 362 73.23 -19.05 37.22
C VAL A 362 73.67 -20.33 37.89
N GLU A 363 73.98 -21.35 37.07
CA GLU A 363 74.65 -22.55 37.55
C GLU A 363 76.14 -22.19 37.79
N CYS A 364 76.64 -22.55 38.98
CA CYS A 364 78.03 -22.37 39.38
C CYS A 364 78.92 -23.48 38.82
#